data_AF-A0A9W8T8Y2-F1
#
_entry.id   AF-A0A9W8T8Y2-F1
#
_cell.length_a   1.000
_cell.length_b   1.000
_cell.length_c   1.000
_cell.angle_alpha   90.00
_cell.angle_beta   90.00
_cell.angle_gamma   90.00
#
_symmetry.space_group_name_H-M   'P 1'
#
loop_
_entity.id
_entity.type
_entity.pdbx_description
1 polymer ?
#
loop_
_entity_poly.entity_id
_entity_poly.type
_entity_poly.pdbx_seq_one_letter_code
_entity_poly.pdbx_strand_id
1 'polypeptide(L)'
;MDSYTGLQNFVLPDAQSFALATVFRLPRGDKAQVTAQWLKESVELYQKDDVFHNSFLANIVFHGAERDALGITDEATKYLREIGNKLTACSTLAGLLPGPYAYLNQQLREAWKLVDDSNGTCMVTLKPRASSDDQFSCFAIPSRISSQAMTTSPLAGLRIVIKDNIHLKGIKTSVGNRAFYDTYPPSDISAECIQKLIDLGVVISGKAKMNSFGNWEEPTEYTDYQAPWNPRADRYQSTGGSSSGSASAIASYDWLDIAIGTDSE
;
A
#
# COMPACT_ATOMS: atom_id res chain seq x y z
N MET A 1 9.92 -4.90 -4.81
CA MET A 1 9.87 -4.94 -3.33
C MET A 1 11.26 -4.61 -2.86
N ASP A 2 11.43 -3.44 -2.27
CA ASP A 2 12.73 -3.02 -1.80
C ASP A 2 13.06 -3.86 -0.56
N SER A 3 14.15 -4.62 -0.66
CA SER A 3 14.66 -5.42 0.44
C SER A 3 15.89 -4.73 0.98
N TYR A 4 15.82 -4.35 2.24
CA TYR A 4 16.91 -3.66 2.91
C TYR A 4 17.82 -4.70 3.58
N THR A 5 19.07 -4.76 3.12
CA THR A 5 20.14 -5.60 3.69
C THR A 5 21.08 -4.74 4.54
N GLY A 6 21.76 -5.34 5.52
CA GLY A 6 22.80 -4.65 6.28
C GLY A 6 22.31 -3.89 7.53
N LEU A 7 21.25 -4.38 8.19
CA LEU A 7 21.00 -3.96 9.57
C LEU A 7 22.19 -4.40 10.44
N GLN A 8 22.96 -3.45 10.96
CA GLN A 8 23.95 -3.77 11.98
C GLN A 8 23.24 -4.34 13.21
N ASN A 9 23.65 -5.54 13.64
CA ASN A 9 23.25 -6.16 14.91
C ASN A 9 21.75 -6.46 15.10
N PHE A 10 20.93 -6.49 14.04
CA PHE A 10 19.58 -7.04 14.11
C PHE A 10 19.62 -8.55 13.79
N VAL A 11 20.23 -9.31 14.70
CA VAL A 11 20.25 -10.78 14.62
C VAL A 11 19.08 -11.29 15.44
N LEU A 12 18.06 -11.82 14.77
CA LEU A 12 17.02 -12.57 15.46
C LEU A 12 17.66 -13.82 16.10
N PRO A 13 17.20 -14.28 17.27
CA PRO A 13 17.61 -15.57 17.81
C PRO A 13 17.44 -16.67 16.76
N ASP A 14 18.42 -17.57 16.62
CA ASP A 14 18.53 -18.59 15.55
C ASP A 14 17.31 -19.51 15.35
N ALA A 15 16.30 -19.46 16.23
CA ALA A 15 15.04 -20.19 16.12
C ALA A 15 13.90 -19.43 15.40
N GLN A 16 14.05 -18.13 15.09
CA GLN A 16 13.01 -17.32 14.42
C GLN A 16 13.45 -16.90 13.02
N SER A 17 12.81 -17.47 11.99
CA SER A 17 12.99 -17.06 10.59
C SER A 17 12.18 -15.82 10.20
N PHE A 18 11.17 -15.47 11.00
CA PHE A 18 10.23 -14.37 10.74
C PHE A 18 9.97 -13.56 12.00
N ALA A 19 10.01 -12.24 11.88
CA ALA A 19 9.58 -11.32 12.92
C ALA A 19 8.91 -10.08 12.34
N LEU A 20 7.97 -9.50 13.07
CA LEU A 20 7.42 -8.19 12.75
C LEU A 20 8.27 -7.10 13.40
N ALA A 21 8.56 -6.04 12.65
CA ALA A 21 9.34 -4.93 13.13
C ALA A 21 8.72 -3.59 12.73
N THR A 22 8.95 -2.57 13.52
CA THR A 22 8.60 -1.18 13.20
C THR A 22 9.87 -0.38 13.02
N VAL A 23 9.98 0.33 11.91
CA VAL A 23 11.05 1.29 11.70
C VAL A 23 10.53 2.67 12.08
N PHE A 24 11.17 3.30 13.06
CA PHE A 24 10.95 4.70 13.39
C PHE A 24 12.09 5.54 12.83
N ARG A 25 11.77 6.62 12.12
CA ARG A 25 12.75 7.62 11.70
C ARG A 25 12.96 8.61 12.84
N LEU A 26 14.19 8.72 13.30
CA LEU A 26 14.54 9.67 14.36
C LEU A 26 14.44 11.11 13.86
N PRO A 27 14.03 12.06 14.74
CA PRO A 27 14.05 13.47 14.40
C PRO A 27 15.49 13.94 14.15
N ARG A 28 15.69 14.83 13.17
CA ARG A 28 17.01 15.39 12.84
C ARG A 28 17.45 16.36 13.94
N GLY A 29 18.57 16.07 14.61
CA GLY A 29 19.21 16.94 15.61
C GLY A 29 20.48 16.32 16.21
N ASP A 30 21.40 17.15 16.72
CA ASP A 30 22.78 16.78 17.12
C ASP A 30 22.88 15.72 18.25
N LYS A 31 21.78 15.43 18.95
CA LYS A 31 21.64 14.28 19.87
C LYS A 31 20.20 13.78 19.83
N ALA A 32 19.93 12.75 19.04
CA ALA A 32 18.62 12.11 19.00
C ALA A 32 18.37 11.38 20.33
N GLN A 33 17.70 12.04 21.27
CA GLN A 33 17.18 11.40 22.47
C GLN A 33 15.77 10.87 22.21
N VAL A 34 15.58 9.56 22.42
CA VAL A 34 14.29 8.89 22.33
C VAL A 34 13.64 8.97 23.71
N THR A 35 12.66 9.86 23.85
CA THR A 35 11.88 10.04 25.08
C THR A 35 10.63 9.17 25.06
N ALA A 36 10.09 8.86 26.25
CA ALA A 36 8.85 8.11 26.38
C ALA A 36 7.65 8.84 25.74
N GLN A 37 7.64 10.17 25.84
CA GLN A 37 6.60 11.01 25.23
C GLN A 37 6.63 10.89 23.70
N TRP A 38 7.81 11.08 23.09
CA TRP A 38 7.96 10.99 21.64
C TRP A 38 7.58 9.60 21.11
N LEU A 39 7.95 8.53 21.82
CA LEU A 39 7.55 7.16 21.45
C LEU A 39 6.04 6.98 21.48
N LYS A 40 5.36 7.45 22.54
CA LYS A 40 3.90 7.36 22.66
C LYS A 40 3.19 8.10 21.53
N GLU A 41 3.61 9.34 21.25
CA GLU A 41 3.06 10.15 20.15
C GLU A 41 3.30 9.47 18.79
N SER A 42 4.48 8.89 18.59
CA SER A 42 4.83 8.17 17.35
C SER A 42 4.00 6.90 17.16
N VAL A 43 3.79 6.13 18.23
CA VAL A 43 2.95 4.93 18.20
C VAL A 43 1.48 5.29 17.94
N GLU A 44 0.97 6.32 18.60
CA GLU A 44 -0.41 6.80 18.39
C GLU A 44 -0.63 7.28 16.95
N LEU A 45 0.37 7.94 16.35
CA LEU A 45 0.33 8.31 14.94
C LEU A 45 0.27 7.07 14.04
N TYR A 46 1.09 6.04 14.31
CA TYR A 46 1.14 4.82 13.49
C TYR A 46 -0.10 3.96 13.66
N GLN A 47 -0.81 4.03 14.78
CA GLN A 47 -2.07 3.32 15.00
C GLN A 47 -3.19 3.75 14.04
N LYS A 48 -3.05 4.89 13.35
CA LYS A 48 -3.99 5.34 12.31
C LYS A 48 -3.76 4.67 10.96
N ASP A 49 -2.65 3.96 10.77
CA ASP A 49 -2.33 3.28 9.53
C ASP A 49 -3.10 1.97 9.38
N ASP A 50 -3.52 1.65 8.16
CA ASP A 50 -4.34 0.47 7.88
C ASP A 50 -3.59 -0.87 8.01
N VAL A 51 -2.25 -0.84 7.92
CA VAL A 51 -1.37 -2.01 7.94
C VAL A 51 -0.74 -2.21 9.31
N PHE A 52 -0.39 -1.11 10.00
CA PHE A 52 0.23 -1.16 11.31
C PHE A 52 -0.69 -1.79 12.37
N HIS A 53 -0.08 -2.61 13.23
CA HIS A 53 -0.70 -3.22 14.39
C HIS A 53 0.32 -3.24 15.53
N ASN A 54 -0.12 -3.23 16.80
CA ASN A 54 0.78 -3.24 17.95
C ASN A 54 1.76 -4.44 17.95
N SER A 55 1.44 -5.52 17.24
CA SER A 55 2.33 -6.67 17.06
C SER A 55 3.64 -6.32 16.33
N PHE A 56 3.65 -5.27 15.50
CA PHE A 56 4.87 -4.77 14.85
C PHE A 56 5.82 -4.08 15.82
N LEU A 57 5.36 -3.71 17.02
CA LEU A 57 6.20 -3.13 18.08
C LEU A 57 7.00 -4.18 18.86
N ALA A 58 6.82 -5.47 18.54
CA ALA A 58 7.62 -6.54 19.13
C ALA A 58 9.12 -6.36 18.84
N ASN A 59 9.48 -5.74 17.71
CA ASN A 59 10.85 -5.38 17.40
C ASN A 59 10.89 -3.98 16.81
N ILE A 60 11.84 -3.16 17.24
CA ILE A 60 11.94 -1.77 16.82
C ILE A 60 13.31 -1.49 16.21
N VAL A 61 13.30 -0.80 15.08
CA VAL A 61 14.50 -0.30 14.41
C VAL A 61 14.45 1.21 14.40
N PHE A 62 15.39 1.85 15.08
CA PHE A 62 15.58 3.29 15.02
C PHE A 62 16.46 3.65 13.82
N HIS A 63 15.91 4.37 12.86
CA HIS A 63 16.61 4.80 11.67
C HIS A 63 17.09 6.25 11.80
N GLY A 64 18.38 6.48 11.50
CA GLY A 64 18.98 7.82 11.42
C GLY A 64 20.06 8.16 12.46
N ALA A 65 20.44 7.21 13.31
CA ALA A 65 21.57 7.36 14.23
C ALA A 65 22.28 6.02 14.43
N GLU A 66 23.59 6.07 14.72
CA GLU A 66 24.32 4.90 15.21
C GLU A 66 23.99 4.63 16.68
N ARG A 67 24.17 3.38 17.13
CA ARG A 67 23.80 2.95 18.48
C ARG A 67 24.46 3.80 19.57
N ASP A 68 25.71 4.17 19.37
CA ASP A 68 26.51 4.91 20.35
C ASP A 68 26.07 6.39 20.47
N ALA A 69 25.36 6.90 19.46
CA ALA A 69 24.79 8.24 19.43
C ALA A 69 23.31 8.28 19.89
N LEU A 70 22.67 7.11 20.08
CA LEU A 70 21.27 7.02 20.46
C LEU A 70 21.10 7.01 21.98
N GLY A 71 20.56 8.10 22.53
CA GLY A 71 20.16 8.15 23.94
C GLY A 71 18.70 7.72 24.12
N ILE A 72 18.43 6.52 24.63
CA ILE A 72 17.08 6.11 25.03
C ILE A 72 16.92 6.38 26.53
N THR A 73 15.91 7.12 26.95
CA THR A 73 15.70 7.39 28.38
C THR A 73 15.22 6.14 29.13
N ASP A 74 15.38 6.11 30.46
CA ASP A 74 14.92 4.99 31.27
C ASP A 74 13.39 4.84 31.20
N GLU A 75 12.66 5.95 31.14
CA GLU A 75 11.20 5.95 30.97
C GLU A 75 10.80 5.38 29.60
N ALA A 76 11.55 5.72 28.54
CA ALA A 76 11.32 5.19 27.21
C ALA A 76 11.55 3.67 27.20
N THR A 77 12.63 3.22 27.84
CA THR A 77 12.94 1.78 27.97
C THR A 77 11.87 1.03 28.75
N LYS A 78 11.32 1.63 29.82
CA LYS A 78 10.19 1.06 30.56
C LYS A 78 8.94 0.96 29.69
N TYR A 79 8.59 2.01 28.97
CA TYR A 79 7.45 2.02 28.05
C TYR A 79 7.58 0.96 26.96
N LEU A 80 8.78 0.80 26.36
CA LEU A 80 9.07 -0.24 25.38
C LEU A 80 8.81 -1.65 25.95
N ARG A 81 9.17 -1.92 27.21
CA ARG A 81 8.86 -3.20 27.86
C ARG A 81 7.36 -3.37 28.10
N GLU A 82 6.65 -2.31 28.48
CA GLU A 82 5.20 -2.34 28.71
C GLU A 82 4.42 -2.67 27.43
N ILE A 83 4.85 -2.17 26.27
CA ILE A 83 4.23 -2.47 24.96
C ILE A 83 4.69 -3.83 24.37
N GLY A 84 5.53 -4.58 25.09
CA GLY A 84 5.97 -5.92 24.69
C GLY A 84 7.12 -5.95 23.67
N ASN A 85 7.91 -4.87 23.54
CA ASN A 85 9.09 -4.85 22.70
C ASN A 85 10.15 -5.83 23.23
N LYS A 86 10.69 -6.65 22.31
CA LYS A 86 11.68 -7.69 22.60
C LYS A 86 13.09 -7.27 22.16
N LEU A 87 13.19 -6.66 20.98
CA LEU A 87 14.48 -6.29 20.39
C LEU A 87 14.44 -4.86 19.86
N THR A 88 15.53 -4.15 20.10
CA THR A 88 15.75 -2.81 19.58
C THR A 88 17.06 -2.79 18.80
N ALA A 89 17.05 -2.28 17.58
CA ALA A 89 18.24 -2.05 16.77
C ALA A 89 18.27 -0.64 16.19
N CYS A 90 19.42 -0.29 15.64
CA CYS A 90 19.65 0.98 14.95
C CYS A 90 20.05 0.71 13.51
N SER A 91 19.68 1.61 12.59
CA SER A 91 20.05 1.50 11.19
C SER A 91 20.33 2.88 10.59
N THR A 92 21.41 3.00 9.85
CA THR A 92 21.75 4.19 9.06
C THR A 92 21.58 3.93 7.55
N LEU A 93 20.94 2.81 7.19
CA LEU A 93 20.78 2.39 5.81
C LEU A 93 20.03 3.42 4.97
N ALA A 94 20.67 3.91 3.91
CA ALA A 94 20.07 4.88 3.00
C ALA A 94 18.81 4.29 2.33
N GLY A 95 17.77 5.12 2.22
CA GLY A 95 16.49 4.74 1.59
C GLY A 95 15.50 4.05 2.53
N LEU A 96 15.90 3.60 3.72
CA LEU A 96 14.97 2.96 4.65
C LEU A 96 13.88 3.94 5.12
N LEU A 97 12.63 3.63 4.77
CA LEU A 97 11.48 4.44 5.15
C LEU A 97 10.92 3.99 6.50
N PRO A 98 10.32 4.89 7.29
CA PRO A 98 9.58 4.51 8.48
C PRO A 98 8.33 3.69 8.13
N GLY A 99 7.87 2.86 9.06
CA GLY A 99 6.65 2.08 8.92
C GLY A 99 6.76 0.63 9.42
N PRO A 100 5.73 -0.19 9.15
CA PRO A 100 5.70 -1.61 9.50
C PRO A 100 6.48 -2.47 8.49
N TYR A 101 7.29 -3.38 9.00
CA TYR A 101 8.11 -4.31 8.23
C TYR A 101 7.98 -5.73 8.74
N ALA A 102 8.21 -6.68 7.84
CA ALA A 102 8.51 -8.06 8.18
C ALA A 102 10.01 -8.30 7.99
N TYR A 103 10.66 -8.85 9.00
CA TYR A 103 12.03 -9.31 8.92
C TYR A 103 12.05 -10.80 8.58
N LEU A 104 12.63 -11.14 7.42
CA LEU A 104 12.69 -12.50 6.89
C LEU A 104 14.03 -12.70 6.18
N ASN A 105 14.72 -13.80 6.46
CA ASN A 105 16.01 -14.14 5.83
C ASN A 105 17.05 -13.02 5.93
N GLN A 106 17.18 -12.43 7.11
CA GLN A 106 18.09 -11.32 7.38
C GLN A 106 17.81 -10.01 6.60
N GLN A 107 16.59 -9.85 6.09
CA GLN A 107 16.16 -8.67 5.33
C GLN A 107 14.87 -8.09 5.90
N LEU A 108 14.81 -6.76 6.00
CA LEU A 108 13.52 -6.08 6.16
C LEU A 108 12.80 -6.03 4.82
N ARG A 109 11.54 -6.42 4.84
CA ARG A 109 10.59 -6.35 3.73
C ARG A 109 9.39 -5.56 4.19
N GLU A 110 8.89 -4.68 3.35
CA GLU A 110 7.68 -3.91 3.65
C GLU A 110 6.51 -4.84 3.94
N ALA A 111 5.73 -4.52 4.98
CA ALA A 111 4.48 -5.20 5.24
C ALA A 111 3.36 -4.59 4.40
N TRP A 112 2.57 -5.45 3.76
CA TRP A 112 1.42 -5.04 2.94
C TRP A 112 0.18 -5.78 3.47
N LYS A 113 -0.93 -5.08 3.58
CA LYS A 113 -2.22 -5.67 3.94
C LYS A 113 -2.89 -6.21 2.68
N LEU A 114 -3.32 -7.47 2.71
CA LEU A 114 -4.11 -8.05 1.64
C LEU A 114 -5.59 -7.84 1.93
N VAL A 115 -6.33 -7.35 0.93
CA VAL A 115 -7.79 -7.18 0.99
C VAL A 115 -8.42 -7.76 -0.26
N ASP A 116 -9.42 -8.61 -0.10
CA ASP A 116 -10.08 -9.25 -1.24
C ASP A 116 -10.91 -8.24 -2.05
N ASP A 117 -10.86 -8.34 -3.37
CA ASP A 117 -11.78 -7.63 -4.28
C ASP A 117 -13.13 -8.36 -4.32
N SER A 118 -13.79 -8.42 -3.16
CA SER A 118 -15.03 -9.16 -2.91
C SER A 118 -16.21 -8.79 -3.83
N ASN A 119 -16.20 -7.59 -4.42
CA ASN A 119 -17.22 -7.13 -5.36
C ASN A 119 -16.72 -7.13 -6.82
N GLY A 120 -15.53 -7.68 -7.08
CA GLY A 120 -14.97 -7.86 -8.42
C GLY A 120 -14.86 -6.54 -9.17
N THR A 121 -14.34 -5.52 -8.52
CA THR A 121 -14.32 -4.12 -8.96
C THR A 121 -13.20 -3.81 -9.94
N CYS A 122 -12.14 -4.62 -9.98
CA CYS A 122 -10.95 -4.39 -10.81
C CYS A 122 -10.78 -5.43 -11.93
N MET A 123 -10.23 -4.98 -13.06
CA MET A 123 -9.67 -5.82 -14.12
C MET A 123 -8.36 -6.46 -13.64
N VAL A 124 -7.54 -5.66 -12.96
CA VAL A 124 -6.30 -6.10 -12.34
C VAL A 124 -6.07 -5.32 -11.06
N THR A 125 -5.73 -6.01 -9.98
CA THR A 125 -5.22 -5.39 -8.76
C THR A 125 -3.69 -5.34 -8.83
N LEU A 126 -3.10 -4.26 -8.34
CA LEU A 126 -1.65 -4.09 -8.39
C LEU A 126 -1.01 -4.74 -7.17
N LYS A 127 -0.01 -5.58 -7.42
CA LYS A 127 0.80 -6.27 -6.41
C LYS A 127 2.28 -6.07 -6.70
N PRO A 128 3.17 -6.07 -5.67
CA PRO A 128 4.61 -5.92 -5.87
C PRO A 128 5.27 -6.99 -6.75
N ARG A 129 4.60 -8.15 -6.91
CA ARG A 129 4.98 -9.23 -7.82
C ARG A 129 3.71 -9.79 -8.47
N ALA A 130 3.69 -9.87 -9.79
CA ALA A 130 2.67 -10.60 -10.53
C ALA A 130 3.02 -12.10 -10.45
N SER A 131 2.19 -12.90 -9.77
CA SER A 131 2.16 -14.35 -9.96
C SER A 131 1.01 -14.68 -10.90
N SER A 132 1.26 -15.55 -11.87
CA SER A 132 0.28 -15.97 -12.89
C SER A 132 -0.88 -16.82 -12.36
N ASP A 133 -0.91 -17.12 -11.05
CA ASP A 133 -1.77 -18.15 -10.45
C ASP A 133 -2.74 -17.60 -9.39
N ASP A 134 -2.98 -16.28 -9.38
CA ASP A 134 -3.95 -15.68 -8.46
C ASP A 134 -5.39 -16.00 -8.90
N GLN A 135 -5.98 -17.01 -8.28
CA GLN A 135 -7.39 -17.37 -8.48
C GLN A 135 -8.37 -16.32 -7.92
N PHE A 136 -7.89 -15.38 -7.10
CA PHE A 136 -8.67 -14.28 -6.54
C PHE A 136 -7.95 -12.95 -6.70
N SER A 137 -8.67 -11.95 -7.25
CA SER A 137 -8.22 -10.57 -7.23
C SER A 137 -8.20 -10.08 -5.77
N CYS A 138 -7.02 -9.80 -5.23
CA CYS A 138 -6.88 -9.12 -3.95
C CYS A 138 -5.96 -7.90 -4.10
N PHE A 139 -6.29 -6.84 -3.39
CA PHE A 139 -5.48 -5.65 -3.30
C PHE A 139 -4.33 -5.90 -2.34
N ALA A 140 -3.12 -5.57 -2.76
CA ALA A 140 -2.00 -5.46 -1.85
C ALA A 140 -1.86 -3.98 -1.48
N ILE A 141 -2.08 -3.66 -0.22
CA ILE A 141 -2.16 -2.29 0.28
C ILE A 141 -0.90 -1.97 1.11
N PRO A 142 -0.07 -1.00 0.69
CA PRO A 142 1.08 -0.57 1.47
C PRO A 142 0.67 0.36 2.63
N SER A 143 1.56 0.45 3.62
CA SER A 143 1.42 1.41 4.73
C SER A 143 1.55 2.85 4.24
N ARG A 144 0.66 3.73 4.70
CA ARG A 144 0.66 5.17 4.38
C ARG A 144 1.87 5.88 5.00
N ILE A 145 2.41 5.36 6.10
CA ILE A 145 3.54 5.92 6.84
C ILE A 145 4.76 6.10 5.92
N SER A 146 5.04 5.08 5.09
CA SER A 146 6.17 5.10 4.16
C SER A 146 6.02 6.20 3.11
N SER A 147 4.85 6.31 2.47
CA SER A 147 4.53 7.32 1.47
C SER A 147 4.60 8.74 2.03
N GLN A 148 4.05 8.96 3.23
CA GLN A 148 4.08 10.25 3.92
C GLN A 148 5.49 10.66 4.34
N ALA A 149 6.40 9.71 4.49
CA ALA A 149 7.80 9.98 4.80
C ALA A 149 8.67 10.26 3.57
N MET A 150 8.16 10.02 2.35
CA MET A 150 8.84 10.32 1.09
C MET A 150 8.58 11.75 0.60
N THR A 151 7.41 12.31 0.87
CA THR A 151 7.01 13.63 0.37
C THR A 151 6.08 14.33 1.35
N THR A 152 6.12 15.67 1.37
CA THR A 152 5.23 16.52 2.18
C THR A 152 3.91 16.85 1.46
N SER A 153 3.67 16.21 0.32
CA SER A 153 2.41 16.36 -0.44
C SER A 153 1.22 15.95 0.43
N PRO A 154 0.11 16.73 0.42
CA PRO A 154 -1.12 16.34 1.13
C PRO A 154 -1.78 15.09 0.53
N LEU A 155 -1.38 14.68 -0.69
CA LEU A 155 -1.88 13.48 -1.35
C LEU A 155 -1.04 12.23 -1.05
N ALA A 156 0.04 12.37 -0.28
CA ALA A 156 0.97 11.28 0.00
C ALA A 156 0.27 10.12 0.74
N GLY A 157 0.33 8.93 0.16
CA GLY A 157 -0.28 7.74 0.72
C GLY A 157 -1.79 7.63 0.49
N LEU A 158 -2.41 8.55 -0.25
CA LEU A 158 -3.75 8.31 -0.78
C LEU A 158 -3.70 7.12 -1.74
N ARG A 159 -4.72 6.28 -1.67
CA ARG A 159 -4.86 5.08 -2.48
C ARG A 159 -5.98 5.29 -3.46
N ILE A 160 -5.68 4.99 -4.73
CA ILE A 160 -6.64 5.17 -5.80
C ILE A 160 -6.75 3.95 -6.70
N VAL A 161 -7.92 3.79 -7.31
CA VAL A 161 -8.10 2.94 -8.49
C VAL A 161 -8.35 3.82 -9.70
N ILE A 162 -7.89 3.37 -10.86
CA ILE A 162 -8.03 4.10 -12.12
C ILE A 162 -8.84 3.27 -13.10
N LYS A 163 -9.76 3.89 -13.84
CA LYS A 163 -10.53 3.18 -14.88
C LYS A 163 -9.60 2.49 -15.87
N ASP A 164 -10.01 1.33 -16.38
CA ASP A 164 -9.14 0.48 -17.19
C ASP A 164 -8.61 1.16 -18.47
N ASN A 165 -9.40 2.05 -19.08
CA ASN A 165 -8.99 2.85 -20.25
C ASN A 165 -7.90 3.90 -19.99
N ILE A 166 -7.49 4.12 -18.74
CA ILE A 166 -6.41 5.06 -18.40
C ILE A 166 -5.08 4.30 -18.32
N HIS A 167 -4.12 4.62 -19.19
CA HIS A 167 -2.84 3.92 -19.22
C HIS A 167 -2.01 4.12 -17.94
N LEU A 168 -1.40 3.04 -17.49
CA LEU A 168 -0.42 3.00 -16.40
C LEU A 168 0.80 2.23 -16.92
N LYS A 169 1.97 2.83 -16.81
CA LYS A 169 3.22 2.26 -17.34
C LYS A 169 3.42 0.81 -16.88
N GLY A 170 3.67 -0.08 -17.85
CA GLY A 170 3.94 -1.50 -17.60
C GLY A 170 2.72 -2.34 -17.22
N ILE A 171 1.53 -1.74 -17.10
CA ILE A 171 0.28 -2.44 -16.83
C ILE A 171 -0.59 -2.40 -18.08
N LYS A 172 -1.06 -3.59 -18.48
CA LYS A 172 -1.84 -3.76 -19.70
C LYS A 172 -3.25 -3.21 -19.53
N THR A 173 -3.72 -2.47 -20.53
CA THR A 173 -5.07 -1.89 -20.60
C THR A 173 -5.93 -2.78 -21.49
N SER A 174 -7.13 -3.16 -21.03
CA SER A 174 -8.08 -3.97 -21.80
C SER A 174 -9.18 -3.15 -22.46
N VAL A 175 -9.45 -1.93 -22.00
CA VAL A 175 -10.64 -1.13 -22.30
C VAL A 175 -11.95 -1.91 -22.15
N GLY A 176 -11.99 -2.89 -21.24
CA GLY A 176 -13.15 -3.77 -21.05
C GLY A 176 -13.34 -4.80 -22.17
N ASN A 177 -12.35 -5.04 -23.03
CA ASN A 177 -12.43 -5.94 -24.18
C ASN A 177 -11.25 -6.95 -24.23
N ARG A 178 -11.53 -8.24 -24.45
CA ARG A 178 -10.50 -9.30 -24.50
C ARG A 178 -9.67 -9.24 -25.77
N ALA A 179 -10.27 -9.01 -26.93
CA ALA A 179 -9.53 -8.92 -28.18
C ALA A 179 -8.54 -7.74 -28.17
N PHE A 180 -8.96 -6.59 -27.65
CA PHE A 180 -8.07 -5.44 -27.45
C PHE A 180 -6.94 -5.80 -26.48
N TYR A 181 -7.27 -6.41 -25.34
CA TYR A 181 -6.26 -6.90 -24.41
C TYR A 181 -5.26 -7.80 -25.16
N ASP A 182 -5.67 -8.88 -25.80
CA ASP A 182 -4.74 -9.81 -26.45
C ASP A 182 -3.90 -9.18 -27.57
N THR A 183 -4.44 -8.18 -28.26
CA THR A 183 -3.78 -7.52 -29.40
C THR A 183 -2.68 -6.54 -28.98
N TYR A 184 -2.90 -5.74 -27.94
CA TYR A 184 -2.01 -4.61 -27.62
C TYR A 184 -1.08 -4.90 -26.42
N PRO A 185 0.21 -4.53 -26.49
CA PRO A 185 1.12 -4.64 -25.36
C PRO A 185 0.78 -3.60 -24.26
N PRO A 186 1.31 -3.74 -23.03
CA PRO A 186 1.22 -2.68 -22.04
C PRO A 186 1.88 -1.40 -22.54
N SER A 187 1.34 -0.24 -22.13
CA SER A 187 1.92 1.06 -22.45
C SER A 187 3.24 1.28 -21.70
N ASP A 188 4.22 1.87 -22.38
CA ASP A 188 5.51 2.26 -21.78
C ASP A 188 5.43 3.57 -20.96
N ILE A 189 4.29 4.26 -21.05
CA ILE A 189 4.01 5.51 -20.32
C ILE A 189 2.69 5.42 -19.57
N SER A 190 2.64 6.10 -18.41
CA SER A 190 1.40 6.37 -17.70
C SER A 190 0.71 7.59 -18.32
N ALA A 191 -0.62 7.66 -18.25
CA ALA A 191 -1.35 8.88 -18.59
C ALA A 191 -0.83 10.05 -17.73
N GLU A 192 -0.73 11.25 -18.32
CA GLU A 192 -0.08 12.40 -17.68
C GLU A 192 -0.70 12.75 -16.32
N CYS A 193 -2.04 12.72 -16.23
CA CYS A 193 -2.75 12.96 -14.97
C CYS A 193 -2.41 11.93 -13.89
N ILE A 194 -2.20 10.67 -14.27
CA ILE A 194 -1.82 9.60 -13.34
C ILE A 194 -0.36 9.74 -12.92
N GLN A 195 0.54 10.09 -13.85
CA GLN A 195 1.94 10.31 -13.51
C GLN A 195 2.10 11.44 -12.49
N LYS A 196 1.37 12.56 -12.66
CA LYS A 196 1.35 13.66 -11.68
C LYS A 196 0.92 13.20 -10.29
N LEU A 197 -0.06 12.30 -10.19
CA LEU A 197 -0.51 11.76 -8.90
C LEU A 197 0.55 10.85 -8.27
N ILE A 198 1.18 9.98 -9.08
CA ILE A 198 2.28 9.12 -8.62
C ILE A 198 3.44 9.96 -8.08
N ASP A 199 3.83 11.01 -8.78
CA ASP A 199 4.92 11.92 -8.38
C ASP A 199 4.59 12.66 -7.06
N LEU A 200 3.30 12.84 -6.77
CA LEU A 200 2.80 13.42 -5.50
C LEU A 200 2.66 12.38 -4.37
N GLY A 201 3.08 11.13 -4.59
CA GLY A 201 3.08 10.06 -3.58
C GLY A 201 1.77 9.28 -3.46
N VAL A 202 0.88 9.37 -4.46
CA VAL A 202 -0.36 8.59 -4.52
C VAL A 202 -0.06 7.15 -4.93
N VAL A 203 -0.73 6.20 -4.30
CA VAL A 203 -0.60 4.77 -4.54
C VAL A 203 -1.73 4.28 -5.45
N ILE A 204 -1.39 3.80 -6.65
CA ILE A 204 -2.35 3.12 -7.51
C ILE A 204 -2.54 1.69 -7.02
N SER A 205 -3.77 1.30 -6.69
CA SER A 205 -4.12 -0.01 -6.13
C SER A 205 -4.63 -1.00 -7.18
N GLY A 206 -5.13 -0.51 -8.31
CA GLY A 206 -5.73 -1.35 -9.34
C GLY A 206 -6.25 -0.58 -10.55
N LYS A 207 -6.54 -1.33 -11.62
CA LYS A 207 -7.31 -0.84 -12.77
C LYS A 207 -8.76 -1.32 -12.65
N ALA A 208 -9.67 -0.37 -12.47
CA ALA A 208 -11.08 -0.60 -12.24
C ALA A 208 -11.80 -1.04 -13.52
N LYS A 209 -12.79 -1.94 -13.38
CA LYS A 209 -13.64 -2.40 -14.49
C LYS A 209 -14.40 -1.24 -15.13
N MET A 210 -14.74 -1.43 -16.40
CA MET A 210 -15.49 -0.47 -17.20
C MET A 210 -16.26 -1.18 -18.30
N ASN A 211 -17.21 -0.47 -18.91
CA ASN A 211 -17.93 -0.95 -20.08
C ASN A 211 -16.98 -1.08 -21.26
N SER A 212 -17.24 -2.04 -22.15
CA SER A 212 -16.40 -2.28 -23.32
C SER A 212 -16.31 -0.99 -24.16
N PHE A 213 -15.08 -0.51 -24.38
CA PHE A 213 -14.77 0.76 -25.06
C PHE A 213 -15.45 2.01 -24.50
N GLY A 214 -16.04 1.94 -23.30
CA GLY A 214 -16.82 3.04 -22.72
C GLY A 214 -18.21 3.20 -23.32
N ASN A 215 -18.69 2.22 -24.09
CA ASN A 215 -20.01 2.25 -24.71
C ASN A 215 -21.14 2.21 -23.68
N TRP A 216 -22.32 2.66 -24.11
CA TRP A 216 -23.56 2.48 -23.36
C TRP A 216 -23.98 1.00 -23.44
N GLU A 217 -23.54 0.25 -22.44
CA GLU A 217 -24.01 -1.10 -22.14
C GLU A 217 -24.50 -1.06 -20.69
N GLU A 218 -25.58 -1.76 -20.36
CA GLU A 218 -25.83 -2.01 -18.94
C GLU A 218 -24.77 -3.00 -18.43
N PRO A 219 -24.20 -2.83 -17.22
CA PRO A 219 -23.28 -3.79 -16.60
C PRO A 219 -23.67 -5.26 -16.74
N THR A 220 -24.97 -5.58 -16.72
CA THR A 220 -25.48 -6.95 -16.92
C THR A 220 -25.29 -7.50 -18.34
N GLU A 221 -25.01 -6.65 -19.32
CA GLU A 221 -24.80 -6.99 -20.74
C GLU A 221 -23.33 -7.26 -21.08
N TYR A 222 -22.42 -7.15 -20.11
CA TYR A 222 -20.99 -7.37 -20.36
C TYR A 222 -20.73 -8.79 -20.83
N THR A 223 -20.16 -8.92 -22.02
CA THR A 223 -19.88 -10.23 -22.63
C THR A 223 -18.48 -10.75 -22.28
N ASP A 224 -17.48 -9.88 -22.25
CA ASP A 224 -16.08 -10.28 -22.10
C ASP A 224 -15.64 -10.46 -20.63
N TYR A 225 -16.12 -9.61 -19.74
CA TYR A 225 -15.75 -9.63 -18.33
C TYR A 225 -16.99 -9.48 -17.48
N GLN A 226 -17.10 -10.25 -16.40
CA GLN A 226 -18.23 -10.07 -15.48
C GLN A 226 -18.22 -8.66 -14.88
N ALA A 227 -19.35 -7.97 -14.91
CA ALA A 227 -19.52 -6.68 -14.27
C ALA A 227 -19.22 -6.72 -12.76
N PRO A 228 -18.81 -5.59 -12.16
CA PRO A 228 -18.67 -5.47 -10.72
C PRO A 228 -20.04 -5.54 -10.03
N TRP A 229 -20.05 -6.03 -8.80
CA TRP A 229 -21.27 -6.07 -8.00
C TRP A 229 -21.60 -4.70 -7.42
N ASN A 230 -22.88 -4.34 -7.33
CA ASN A 230 -23.31 -3.14 -6.64
C ASN A 230 -23.39 -3.37 -5.12
N PRO A 231 -22.52 -2.73 -4.30
CA PRO A 231 -22.48 -2.96 -2.86
C PRO A 231 -23.70 -2.40 -2.11
N ARG A 232 -24.48 -1.48 -2.71
CA ARG A 232 -25.61 -0.79 -2.06
C ARG A 232 -26.99 -1.37 -2.38
N ALA A 233 -27.05 -2.41 -3.20
CA ALA A 233 -28.29 -2.97 -3.71
C ALA A 233 -28.29 -4.50 -3.69
N ASP A 234 -27.73 -5.08 -2.62
CA ASP A 234 -27.59 -6.53 -2.42
C ASP A 234 -27.00 -7.27 -3.62
N ARG A 235 -26.18 -6.57 -4.42
CA ARG A 235 -25.57 -7.06 -5.67
C ARG A 235 -26.54 -7.34 -6.83
N TYR A 236 -27.85 -7.11 -6.68
CA TYR A 236 -28.84 -7.42 -7.72
C TYR A 236 -29.15 -6.26 -8.67
N GLN A 237 -28.66 -5.06 -8.39
CA GLN A 237 -28.83 -3.90 -9.28
C GLN A 237 -27.54 -3.57 -10.02
N SER A 238 -27.71 -2.92 -11.17
CA SER A 238 -26.62 -2.34 -11.95
C SER A 238 -25.79 -1.34 -11.11
N THR A 239 -24.48 -1.31 -11.33
CA THR A 239 -23.60 -0.26 -10.79
C THR A 239 -23.66 1.04 -11.60
N GLY A 240 -24.36 1.04 -12.74
CA GLY A 240 -24.24 2.06 -13.77
C GLY A 240 -22.90 1.98 -14.51
N GLY A 241 -22.75 2.81 -15.55
CA GLY A 241 -21.58 2.85 -16.43
C GLY A 241 -21.30 4.27 -16.95
N SER A 242 -20.21 4.51 -17.69
CA SER A 242 -19.23 3.50 -18.13
C SER A 242 -18.13 3.19 -17.11
N SER A 243 -18.09 3.91 -15.98
CA SER A 243 -17.09 3.80 -14.90
C SER A 243 -17.57 2.89 -13.76
N SER A 244 -18.15 1.74 -14.11
CA SER A 244 -18.81 0.80 -13.18
C SER A 244 -17.92 0.32 -12.04
N GLY A 245 -16.70 -0.12 -12.37
CA GLY A 245 -15.73 -0.61 -11.37
C GLY A 245 -15.27 0.47 -10.43
N SER A 246 -15.07 1.70 -10.93
CA SER A 246 -14.65 2.84 -10.12
C SER A 246 -15.72 3.20 -9.07
N ALA A 247 -16.99 3.28 -9.49
CA ALA A 247 -18.11 3.58 -8.61
C ALA A 247 -18.36 2.46 -7.59
N SER A 248 -18.27 1.20 -8.01
CA SER A 248 -18.40 0.06 -7.11
C SER A 248 -17.26 -0.01 -6.09
N ALA A 249 -16.00 0.21 -6.51
CA ALA A 249 -14.83 0.16 -5.64
C ALA A 249 -14.92 1.18 -4.51
N ILE A 250 -15.19 2.45 -4.83
CA ILE A 250 -15.26 3.51 -3.81
C ILE A 250 -16.45 3.31 -2.85
N ALA A 251 -17.53 2.68 -3.32
CA ALA A 251 -18.67 2.35 -2.48
C ALA A 251 -18.48 1.07 -1.65
N SER A 252 -17.45 0.26 -1.94
CA SER A 252 -17.22 -1.06 -1.31
C SER A 252 -16.12 -1.04 -0.25
N TYR A 253 -15.12 -0.16 -0.38
CA TYR A 253 -13.86 -0.29 0.33
C TYR A 253 -13.47 0.99 1.07
N ASP A 254 -13.60 0.98 2.40
CA ASP A 254 -13.28 2.14 3.25
C ASP A 254 -11.79 2.55 3.22
N TRP A 255 -10.90 1.62 2.85
CA TRP A 255 -9.46 1.88 2.76
C TRP A 255 -9.06 2.63 1.47
N LEU A 256 -9.96 2.70 0.48
CA LEU A 256 -9.76 3.33 -0.82
C LEU A 256 -10.23 4.79 -0.75
N ASP A 257 -9.35 5.74 -1.07
CA ASP A 257 -9.66 7.15 -0.88
C ASP A 257 -10.37 7.77 -2.10
N ILE A 258 -9.96 7.41 -3.31
CA ILE A 258 -10.46 8.01 -4.56
C ILE A 258 -10.53 6.96 -5.68
N ALA A 259 -11.52 7.06 -6.56
CA ALA A 259 -11.56 6.33 -7.81
C ALA A 259 -11.60 7.31 -8.99
N ILE A 260 -10.77 7.09 -10.01
CA ILE A 260 -10.73 7.93 -11.22
C ILE A 260 -11.53 7.24 -12.33
N GLY A 261 -12.48 7.97 -12.90
CA GLY A 261 -13.31 7.55 -14.02
C GLY A 261 -13.06 8.39 -15.28
N THR A 262 -13.79 8.06 -16.35
CA THR A 262 -13.94 8.93 -17.52
C THR A 262 -15.41 9.16 -17.78
N ASP A 263 -15.73 10.36 -18.27
CA ASP A 263 -17.05 10.78 -18.71
C ASP A 263 -16.92 11.32 -20.14
N SER A 264 -17.92 11.09 -20.98
CA SER A 264 -17.88 11.41 -22.42
C SER A 264 -19.26 11.86 -22.87
N GLU A 265 -19.31 12.94 -23.65
CA GLU A 265 -20.53 13.45 -24.29
C GLU A 265 -20.96 12.63 -25.51
#